data_AF-A0A2V8Q4I3-F1
#
_entry.id   AF-A0A2V8Q4I3-F1
#
_cell.length_a   1.000
_cell.length_b   1.000
_cell.length_c   1.000
_cell.angle_alpha   90.00
_cell.angle_beta   90.00
_cell.angle_gamma   90.00
#
_symmetry.space_group_name_H-M   'P 1'
#
loop_
_entity.id
_entity.type
_entity.pdbx_description
1 polymer ?
#
loop_
_entity_poly.entity_id
_entity_poly.type
_entity_poly.pdbx_seq_one_letter_code
_entity_poly.pdbx_strand_id
1 'polypeptide(L)'
;AQAILRAPNSLWTKLDARTKSNVINALRATRAIKPGFNNWLMFSAMIEAALASFGEQWDQMRVDYAVRQHEQWYKGDGTYGDGPDFHWDYYNSFVIQPMLIDVLSVVSKQVTAWNESYQKVLTRARRYAVIQERMISPEGTFPGVGRSITYRFGAFQLLGQLALMRQLPTELEASQVRSALTAVIRRMLEAPGTFDKDGWLTIGFCGHQPSLGERYISTGSLYLCAVGLLPLGLAVTDDFWAGPELDWTARKLWSGKDMPADHAL
;
A
#
# COMPACT_ATOMS: atom_id res chain seq x y z
N ALA A 1 6.07 -11.02 -6.76
CA ALA A 1 7.15 -10.66 -5.84
C ALA A 1 6.62 -10.22 -4.47
N GLN A 2 5.95 -9.06 -4.35
CA GLN A 2 5.50 -8.52 -3.05
C GLN A 2 4.62 -9.49 -2.23
N ALA A 3 3.66 -10.16 -2.86
CA ALA A 3 2.84 -11.17 -2.16
C ALA A 3 3.69 -12.27 -1.50
N ILE A 4 4.74 -12.74 -2.19
CA ILE A 4 5.66 -13.76 -1.66
C ILE A 4 6.43 -13.21 -0.45
N LEU A 5 6.89 -11.95 -0.50
CA LEU A 5 7.55 -11.31 0.64
C LEU A 5 6.63 -11.13 1.85
N ARG A 6 5.33 -10.88 1.62
CA ARG A 6 4.33 -10.73 2.68
C ARG A 6 3.90 -12.06 3.31
N ALA A 7 3.90 -13.15 2.54
CA ALA A 7 3.49 -14.47 3.00
C ALA A 7 4.49 -15.59 2.64
N PRO A 8 5.78 -15.48 3.05
CA PRO A 8 6.83 -16.39 2.59
C PRO A 8 6.57 -17.83 3.00
N ASN A 9 6.00 -18.05 4.19
CA ASN A 9 5.66 -19.40 4.67
C ASN A 9 4.62 -20.10 3.79
N SER A 10 3.65 -19.35 3.25
CA SER A 10 2.56 -19.90 2.43
C SER A 10 2.90 -19.94 0.95
N LEU A 11 3.63 -18.94 0.45
CA LEU A 11 3.86 -18.72 -0.99
C LEU A 11 5.28 -19.04 -1.45
N TRP A 12 6.22 -19.33 -0.55
CA TRP A 12 7.59 -19.70 -0.89
C TRP A 12 8.04 -21.00 -0.21
N THR A 13 8.04 -21.04 1.13
CA THR A 13 8.63 -22.13 1.91
C THR A 13 8.03 -23.49 1.53
N LYS A 14 6.70 -23.55 1.35
CA LYS A 14 5.93 -24.76 1.00
C LYS A 14 6.09 -25.23 -0.46
N LEU A 15 6.68 -24.44 -1.34
CA LEU A 15 6.86 -24.82 -2.74
C LEU A 15 7.94 -25.89 -2.87
N ASP A 16 7.72 -26.84 -3.77
CA ASP A 16 8.74 -27.81 -4.19
C ASP A 16 9.89 -27.12 -4.95
N ALA A 17 11.00 -27.84 -5.12
CA ALA A 17 12.21 -27.30 -5.75
C ALA A 17 12.00 -26.85 -7.21
N ARG A 18 11.19 -27.58 -7.98
CA ARG A 18 10.90 -27.23 -9.38
C ARG A 18 10.09 -25.95 -9.45
N THR A 19 9.07 -25.82 -8.60
CA THR A 19 8.23 -24.63 -8.54
C THR A 19 9.01 -23.40 -8.06
N LYS A 20 9.90 -23.56 -7.06
CA LYS A 20 10.83 -22.49 -6.65
C LYS A 20 11.72 -22.03 -7.79
N SER A 21 12.32 -22.96 -8.54
CA SER A 21 13.14 -22.65 -9.71
C SER A 21 12.35 -21.90 -10.79
N ASN A 22 11.12 -22.34 -11.09
CA ASN A 22 10.25 -21.65 -12.04
C ASN A 22 9.92 -20.22 -11.62
N VAL A 23 9.63 -19.98 -10.35
CA VAL A 23 9.37 -18.64 -9.81
C VAL A 23 10.61 -17.75 -9.94
N ILE A 24 11.79 -18.24 -9.57
CA ILE A 24 13.05 -17.50 -9.70
C ILE A 24 13.31 -17.15 -11.17
N ASN A 25 13.17 -18.10 -12.09
CA ASN A 25 13.38 -17.89 -13.51
C ASN A 25 12.39 -16.88 -14.09
N ALA A 26 11.12 -16.97 -13.71
CA ALA A 26 10.09 -16.02 -14.14
C ALA A 26 10.40 -14.59 -13.63
N LEU A 27 10.81 -14.44 -12.38
CA LEU A 27 11.23 -13.15 -11.82
C LEU A 27 12.47 -12.59 -12.50
N ARG A 28 13.46 -13.44 -12.83
CA ARG A 28 14.65 -13.01 -13.58
C ARG A 28 14.33 -12.59 -15.01
N ALA A 29 13.40 -13.28 -15.67
CA ALA A 29 13.01 -12.98 -17.04
C ALA A 29 12.43 -11.55 -17.20
N THR A 30 11.85 -10.97 -16.14
CA THR A 30 11.32 -9.60 -16.20
C THR A 30 12.39 -8.52 -16.29
N ARG A 31 13.69 -8.85 -16.04
CA ARG A 31 14.79 -7.87 -16.10
C ARG A 31 14.96 -7.22 -17.49
N ALA A 32 14.46 -7.86 -18.54
CA ALA A 32 14.43 -7.34 -19.90
C ALA A 32 13.39 -6.21 -20.10
N ILE A 33 12.41 -6.09 -19.19
CA ILE A 33 11.37 -5.07 -19.26
C ILE A 33 11.92 -3.77 -18.68
N LYS A 34 11.94 -2.71 -19.49
CA LYS A 34 12.32 -1.37 -19.04
C LYS A 34 11.13 -0.74 -18.28
N PRO A 35 11.26 -0.41 -16.98
CA PRO A 35 10.19 0.27 -16.26
C PRO A 35 10.03 1.72 -16.76
N GLY A 36 8.82 2.26 -16.60
CA GLY A 36 8.58 3.70 -16.73
C GLY A 36 9.34 4.48 -15.66
N PHE A 37 9.65 5.75 -15.95
CA PHE A 37 10.36 6.64 -15.02
C PHE A 37 9.38 7.27 -14.02
N ASN A 38 8.79 6.41 -13.18
CA ASN A 38 7.77 6.72 -12.18
C ASN A 38 7.72 5.58 -11.14
N ASN A 39 6.59 5.36 -10.45
CA ASN A 39 6.41 4.26 -9.49
C ASN A 39 6.78 2.87 -10.04
N TRP A 40 6.82 2.66 -11.36
CA TRP A 40 7.19 1.39 -11.98
C TRP A 40 8.62 0.96 -11.64
N LEU A 41 9.50 1.89 -11.25
CA LEU A 41 10.82 1.54 -10.71
C LEU A 41 10.71 0.64 -9.48
N MET A 42 9.67 0.80 -8.66
CA MET A 42 9.45 -0.04 -7.48
C MET A 42 9.10 -1.48 -7.84
N PHE A 43 8.50 -1.75 -9.00
CA PHE A 43 8.27 -3.14 -9.42
C PHE A 43 9.58 -3.87 -9.67
N SER A 44 10.56 -3.20 -10.29
CA SER A 44 11.90 -3.78 -10.48
C SER A 44 12.60 -4.01 -9.15
N ALA A 45 12.61 -3.01 -8.26
CA ALA A 45 13.23 -3.14 -6.94
C ALA A 45 12.56 -4.24 -6.07
N MET A 46 11.23 -4.36 -6.14
CA MET A 46 10.46 -5.38 -5.44
C MET A 46 10.82 -6.80 -5.91
N ILE A 47 11.06 -6.98 -7.22
CA ILE A 47 11.49 -8.27 -7.77
C ILE A 47 12.90 -8.63 -7.27
N GLU A 48 13.82 -7.67 -7.28
CA GLU A 48 15.18 -7.90 -6.76
C GLU A 48 15.18 -8.14 -5.24
N ALA A 49 14.34 -7.45 -4.47
CA ALA A 49 14.16 -7.73 -3.04
C ALA A 49 13.62 -9.15 -2.80
N ALA A 50 12.69 -9.63 -3.63
CA ALA A 50 12.22 -11.01 -3.55
C ALA A 50 13.35 -12.01 -3.83
N LEU A 51 14.12 -11.82 -4.90
CA LEU A 51 15.31 -12.64 -5.20
C LEU A 51 16.32 -12.62 -4.05
N ALA A 52 16.60 -11.45 -3.49
CA ALA A 52 17.45 -11.27 -2.32
C ALA A 52 16.95 -12.09 -1.12
N SER A 53 15.64 -12.08 -0.87
CA SER A 53 15.02 -12.85 0.23
C SER A 53 15.10 -14.38 0.04
N PHE A 54 15.26 -14.84 -1.20
CA PHE A 54 15.41 -16.26 -1.53
C PHE A 54 16.87 -16.74 -1.44
N GLY A 55 17.82 -15.83 -1.18
CA GLY A 55 19.25 -16.13 -1.23
C GLY A 55 19.80 -16.22 -2.66
N GLU A 56 19.03 -15.76 -3.65
CA GLU A 56 19.43 -15.76 -5.06
C GLU A 56 20.25 -14.51 -5.41
N GLN A 57 21.04 -14.59 -6.49
CA GLN A 57 21.68 -13.40 -7.02
C GLN A 57 20.66 -12.35 -7.44
N TRP A 58 20.83 -11.14 -6.88
CA TRP A 58 19.98 -9.99 -7.08
C TRP A 58 20.80 -8.76 -7.44
N ASP A 59 20.17 -7.81 -8.12
CA ASP A 59 20.83 -6.63 -8.68
C ASP A 59 20.66 -5.41 -7.76
N GLN A 60 21.72 -5.10 -7.01
CA GLN A 60 21.73 -3.96 -6.09
C GLN A 60 21.57 -2.62 -6.82
N MET A 61 22.05 -2.50 -8.06
CA MET A 61 21.95 -1.26 -8.83
C MET A 61 20.49 -0.92 -9.14
N ARG A 62 19.67 -1.92 -9.46
CA ARG A 62 18.23 -1.71 -9.70
C ARG A 62 17.49 -1.22 -8.45
N VAL A 63 17.85 -1.77 -7.29
CA VAL A 63 17.28 -1.33 -6.01
C VAL A 63 17.77 0.07 -5.66
N ASP A 64 19.08 0.32 -5.73
CA ASP A 64 19.68 1.64 -5.44
C ASP A 64 19.09 2.73 -6.34
N TYR A 65 18.97 2.46 -7.64
CA TYR A 65 18.36 3.38 -8.59
C TYR A 65 16.92 3.73 -8.20
N ALA A 66 16.06 2.72 -7.95
CA ALA A 66 14.68 2.97 -7.57
C ALA A 66 14.56 3.77 -6.26
N VAL A 67 15.33 3.41 -5.24
CA VAL A 67 15.33 4.09 -3.93
C VAL A 67 15.81 5.54 -4.08
N ARG A 68 16.92 5.78 -4.79
CA ARG A 68 17.47 7.12 -5.00
C ARG A 68 16.54 8.02 -5.82
N GLN A 69 15.89 7.47 -6.85
CA GLN A 69 14.92 8.26 -7.63
C GLN A 69 13.74 8.69 -6.75
N HIS A 70 13.18 7.79 -5.93
CA HIS A 70 12.10 8.18 -5.02
C HIS A 70 12.57 9.16 -3.93
N GLU A 71 13.84 9.07 -3.48
CA GLU A 71 14.40 10.09 -2.60
C GLU A 71 14.42 11.48 -3.26
N GLN A 72 14.80 11.57 -4.54
CA GLN A 72 14.75 12.81 -5.32
C GLN A 72 13.32 13.29 -5.61
N TRP A 73 12.35 12.38 -5.64
CA TRP A 73 10.95 12.69 -5.89
C TRP A 73 10.16 12.98 -4.61
N TYR A 74 10.79 12.99 -3.44
CA TYR A 74 10.12 13.39 -2.20
C TYR A 74 9.67 14.86 -2.29
N LYS A 75 8.40 15.13 -2.00
CA LYS A 75 7.78 16.46 -2.14
C LYS A 75 7.53 17.18 -0.81
N GLY A 76 7.79 16.51 0.31
CA GLY A 76 7.50 17.03 1.64
C GLY A 76 6.26 16.38 2.25
N ASP A 77 6.13 16.60 3.55
CA ASP A 77 5.04 16.10 4.40
C ASP A 77 4.59 14.66 4.13
N GLY A 78 5.55 13.74 4.03
CA GLY A 78 5.29 12.32 3.84
C GLY A 78 4.92 11.91 2.41
N THR A 79 4.90 12.82 1.44
CA THR A 79 4.39 12.55 0.09
C THR A 79 5.51 12.54 -0.96
N TYR A 80 5.41 11.60 -1.90
CA TYR A 80 6.31 11.45 -3.04
C TYR A 80 5.60 11.82 -4.35
N GLY A 81 6.36 12.30 -5.33
CA GLY A 81 5.92 12.36 -6.71
C GLY A 81 5.83 10.96 -7.33
N ASP A 82 5.04 10.83 -8.38
CA ASP A 82 4.99 9.62 -9.19
C ASP A 82 5.92 9.79 -10.41
N GLY A 83 7.22 9.81 -10.12
CA GLY A 83 8.24 10.39 -10.99
C GLY A 83 8.60 11.81 -10.54
N PRO A 84 9.26 12.61 -11.41
CA PRO A 84 9.66 13.98 -11.07
C PRO A 84 8.50 14.88 -10.68
N ASP A 85 7.32 14.65 -11.26
CA ASP A 85 6.14 15.46 -11.03
C ASP A 85 5.25 14.89 -9.93
N PHE A 86 4.62 15.81 -9.20
CA PHE A 86 3.62 15.46 -8.22
C PHE A 86 2.30 15.14 -8.91
N HIS A 87 1.73 13.99 -8.55
CA HIS A 87 0.42 13.53 -9.02
C HIS A 87 -0.49 13.38 -7.81
N TRP A 88 -1.62 14.10 -7.78
CA TRP A 88 -2.60 13.98 -6.70
C TRP A 88 -3.48 12.74 -6.92
N ASP A 89 -2.86 11.57 -6.74
CA ASP A 89 -3.48 10.25 -6.80
C ASP A 89 -3.07 9.40 -5.60
N TYR A 90 -3.54 8.15 -5.56
CA TYR A 90 -3.28 7.24 -4.44
C TYR A 90 -2.06 6.33 -4.65
N TYR A 91 -1.16 6.59 -5.62
CA TYR A 91 0.01 5.74 -5.85
C TYR A 91 1.04 5.78 -4.72
N ASN A 92 1.04 6.82 -3.90
CA ASN A 92 1.77 6.83 -2.63
C ASN A 92 1.33 5.67 -1.73
N SER A 93 0.05 5.31 -1.75
CA SER A 93 -0.53 4.20 -0.98
C SER A 93 -0.67 2.90 -1.79
N PHE A 94 -0.82 2.93 -3.11
CA PHE A 94 -0.93 1.71 -3.92
C PHE A 94 0.42 1.02 -4.15
N VAL A 95 1.49 1.79 -4.35
CA VAL A 95 2.78 1.27 -4.81
C VAL A 95 3.93 1.86 -4.01
N ILE A 96 4.13 3.17 -4.09
CA ILE A 96 5.41 3.82 -3.77
C ILE A 96 5.85 3.49 -2.34
N GLN A 97 5.09 3.92 -1.33
CA GLN A 97 5.52 3.76 0.05
C GLN A 97 5.44 2.32 0.55
N PRO A 98 4.36 1.55 0.27
CA PRO A 98 4.32 0.13 0.59
C PRO A 98 5.49 -0.68 0.07
N MET A 99 5.87 -0.45 -1.20
CA MET A 99 6.98 -1.17 -1.80
C MET A 99 8.33 -0.64 -1.31
N LEU A 100 8.48 0.66 -1.05
CA LEU A 100 9.72 1.20 -0.48
C LEU A 100 10.00 0.56 0.88
N ILE A 101 8.97 0.48 1.74
CA ILE A 101 9.07 -0.17 3.06
C ILE A 101 9.45 -1.65 2.88
N ASP A 102 8.70 -2.40 2.09
CA ASP A 102 8.92 -3.84 1.91
C ASP A 102 10.32 -4.12 1.33
N VAL A 103 10.74 -3.40 0.28
CA VAL A 103 12.07 -3.51 -0.34
C VAL A 103 13.16 -3.23 0.69
N LEU A 104 13.11 -2.07 1.34
CA LEU A 104 14.14 -1.63 2.28
C LEU A 104 14.20 -2.56 3.50
N SER A 105 13.07 -3.09 3.97
CA SER A 105 13.04 -4.05 5.09
C SER A 105 13.78 -5.38 4.81
N VAL A 106 13.90 -5.74 3.52
CA VAL A 106 14.60 -6.95 3.08
C VAL A 106 16.07 -6.64 2.82
N VAL A 107 16.36 -5.64 1.97
CA VAL A 107 17.73 -5.41 1.51
C VAL A 107 18.64 -4.80 2.57
N SER A 108 18.07 -4.05 3.53
CA SER A 108 18.83 -3.44 4.64
C SER A 108 19.44 -4.48 5.59
N LYS A 109 18.85 -5.69 5.66
CA LYS A 109 19.41 -6.83 6.40
C LYS A 109 20.67 -7.41 5.75
N GLN A 110 20.87 -7.14 4.45
CA GLN A 110 22.03 -7.62 3.68
C GLN A 110 23.08 -6.52 3.50
N VAL A 111 22.65 -5.27 3.35
CA VAL A 111 23.51 -4.12 3.11
C VAL A 111 23.07 -2.96 4.00
N THR A 112 23.90 -2.60 4.98
CA THR A 112 23.57 -1.61 6.02
C THR A 112 23.43 -0.18 5.50
N ALA A 113 23.95 0.13 4.30
CA ALA A 113 23.85 1.45 3.67
C ALA A 113 22.41 1.94 3.48
N TRP A 114 21.42 1.02 3.43
CA TRP A 114 20.01 1.38 3.30
C TRP A 114 19.26 1.51 4.64
N ASN A 115 19.91 1.29 5.79
CA ASN A 115 19.28 1.42 7.11
C ASN A 115 18.70 2.83 7.32
N GLU A 116 19.47 3.86 6.97
CA GLU A 116 19.01 5.25 7.09
C GLU A 116 17.83 5.54 6.15
N SER A 117 17.88 5.01 4.91
CA SER A 117 16.80 5.14 3.95
C SER A 117 15.51 4.49 4.46
N TYR A 118 15.60 3.31 5.09
CA TYR A 118 14.47 2.63 5.70
C TYR A 118 13.81 3.50 6.79
N GLN A 119 14.59 4.09 7.70
CA GLN A 119 14.05 4.94 8.75
C GLN A 119 13.40 6.21 8.19
N LYS A 120 14.02 6.87 7.20
CA LYS A 120 13.43 8.03 6.52
C LYS A 120 12.09 7.70 5.85
N VAL A 121 12.05 6.60 5.09
CA VAL A 121 10.82 6.13 4.45
C VAL A 121 9.75 5.82 5.49
N LEU A 122 10.09 5.16 6.59
CA LEU A 122 9.14 4.81 7.64
C LEU A 122 8.54 6.05 8.32
N THR A 123 9.36 7.07 8.61
CA THR A 123 8.89 8.36 9.13
C THR A 123 7.92 9.04 8.16
N ARG A 124 8.26 9.08 6.87
CA ARG A 124 7.38 9.66 5.82
C ARG A 124 6.07 8.89 5.67
N ALA A 125 6.13 7.56 5.77
CA ALA A 125 4.96 6.69 5.71
C ALA A 125 4.02 6.87 6.89
N ARG A 126 4.55 7.02 8.10
CA ARG A 126 3.73 7.33 9.29
C ARG A 126 2.99 8.65 9.10
N ARG A 127 3.65 9.68 8.57
CA ARG A 127 2.98 10.95 8.24
C ARG A 127 1.87 10.76 7.21
N TYR A 128 2.17 10.11 6.08
CA TYR A 128 1.16 9.91 5.04
C TYR A 128 -0.02 9.04 5.50
N ALA A 129 0.20 8.12 6.46
CA ALA A 129 -0.88 7.36 7.09
C ALA A 129 -1.81 8.24 7.94
N VAL A 130 -1.28 9.23 8.68
CA VAL A 130 -2.09 10.25 9.37
C VAL A 130 -2.94 11.02 8.36
N ILE A 131 -2.33 11.46 7.25
CA ILE A 131 -3.05 12.19 6.20
C ILE A 131 -4.15 11.31 5.57
N GLN A 132 -3.86 10.03 5.28
CA GLN A 132 -4.87 9.10 4.76
C GLN A 132 -6.04 8.91 5.72
N GLU A 133 -5.79 8.68 7.00
CA GLU A 133 -6.87 8.52 7.98
C GLU A 133 -7.73 9.80 8.08
N ARG A 134 -7.09 10.98 8.06
CA ARG A 134 -7.78 12.28 8.07
C ARG A 134 -8.59 12.56 6.80
N MET A 135 -8.26 11.94 5.66
CA MET A 135 -9.04 12.05 4.43
C MET A 135 -10.36 11.27 4.46
N ILE A 136 -10.55 10.38 5.43
CA ILE A 136 -11.78 9.60 5.58
C ILE A 136 -12.83 10.49 6.23
N SER A 137 -13.87 10.87 5.48
CA SER A 137 -14.99 11.67 5.98
C SER A 137 -15.74 10.95 7.10
N PRO A 138 -16.52 11.64 7.95
CA PRO A 138 -17.34 11.01 9.00
C PRO A 138 -18.29 9.90 8.51
N GLU A 139 -18.68 9.97 7.23
CA GLU A 139 -19.56 9.02 6.53
C GLU A 139 -18.81 7.82 5.92
N GLY A 140 -17.50 7.72 6.13
CA GLY A 140 -16.69 6.65 5.53
C GLY A 140 -16.47 6.83 4.03
N THR A 141 -16.44 8.07 3.55
CA THR A 141 -16.08 8.40 2.15
C THR A 141 -14.69 9.01 2.09
N PHE A 142 -14.10 9.10 0.90
CA PHE A 142 -12.84 9.79 0.66
C PHE A 142 -12.82 10.38 -0.76
N PRO A 143 -11.94 11.35 -1.05
CA PRO A 143 -11.91 12.01 -2.35
C PRO A 143 -11.71 11.04 -3.52
N GLY A 144 -12.63 11.06 -4.50
CA GLY A 144 -12.52 10.26 -5.73
C GLY A 144 -11.60 10.92 -6.75
N VAL A 145 -10.32 11.09 -6.41
CA VAL A 145 -9.34 11.82 -7.23
C VAL A 145 -8.23 10.92 -7.76
N GLY A 146 -7.67 11.31 -8.90
CA GLY A 146 -6.51 10.65 -9.49
C GLY A 146 -6.86 9.40 -10.30
N ARG A 147 -5.81 8.85 -10.92
CA ARG A 147 -5.90 7.65 -11.76
C ARG A 147 -5.99 6.37 -10.94
N SER A 148 -6.52 5.33 -11.56
CA SER A 148 -6.73 4.00 -10.97
C SER A 148 -7.59 4.01 -9.72
N ILE A 149 -8.45 5.02 -9.57
CA ILE A 149 -9.37 5.16 -8.44
C ILE A 149 -10.34 3.97 -8.34
N THR A 150 -10.49 3.20 -9.43
CA THR A 150 -11.22 1.93 -9.50
C THR A 150 -10.63 0.81 -8.63
N TYR A 151 -9.45 1.00 -8.02
CA TYR A 151 -8.92 0.13 -6.98
C TYR A 151 -9.58 0.36 -5.60
N ARG A 152 -10.54 1.29 -5.49
CA ARG A 152 -11.43 1.47 -4.34
C ARG A 152 -10.64 1.64 -3.03
N PHE A 153 -11.01 0.90 -1.99
CA PHE A 153 -10.38 0.94 -0.67
C PHE A 153 -8.93 0.43 -0.65
N GLY A 154 -8.40 -0.09 -1.77
CA GLY A 154 -6.97 -0.31 -1.95
C GLY A 154 -6.15 0.98 -1.79
N ALA A 155 -6.80 2.15 -1.94
CA ALA A 155 -6.24 3.47 -1.69
C ALA A 155 -5.70 3.61 -0.25
N PHE A 156 -6.13 2.75 0.68
CA PHE A 156 -5.69 2.72 2.07
C PHE A 156 -4.69 1.61 2.41
N GLN A 157 -4.04 1.03 1.40
CA GLN A 157 -3.06 -0.04 1.64
C GLN A 157 -1.95 0.38 2.61
N LEU A 158 -1.36 1.58 2.47
CA LEU A 158 -0.28 1.96 3.37
C LEU A 158 -0.76 2.04 4.82
N LEU A 159 -1.91 2.67 5.07
CA LEU A 159 -2.51 2.75 6.40
C LEU A 159 -2.73 1.34 6.99
N GLY A 160 -3.29 0.43 6.19
CA GLY A 160 -3.47 -0.97 6.59
C GLY A 160 -2.15 -1.74 6.79
N GLN A 161 -1.12 -1.45 5.99
CA GLN A 161 0.20 -2.06 6.11
C GLN A 161 0.91 -1.62 7.38
N LEU A 162 0.86 -0.33 7.74
CA LEU A 162 1.44 0.15 9.00
C LEU A 162 0.71 -0.44 10.20
N ALA A 163 -0.61 -0.63 10.13
CA ALA A 163 -1.34 -1.38 11.16
C ALA A 163 -0.82 -2.82 11.29
N LEU A 164 -0.73 -3.55 10.17
CA LEU A 164 -0.20 -4.91 10.14
C LEU A 164 1.22 -5.02 10.71
N MET A 165 2.08 -4.03 10.42
CA MET A 165 3.46 -3.98 10.89
C MET A 165 3.61 -3.48 12.34
N ARG A 166 2.52 -3.03 12.99
CA ARG A 166 2.54 -2.31 14.27
C ARG A 166 3.46 -1.08 14.24
N GLN A 167 3.32 -0.30 13.17
CA GLN A 167 4.10 0.90 12.87
C GLN A 167 3.25 2.16 12.76
N LEU A 168 1.97 2.10 13.14
CA LEU A 168 1.13 3.29 13.23
C LEU A 168 1.78 4.32 14.18
N PRO A 169 1.74 5.63 13.83
CA PRO A 169 2.16 6.68 14.75
C PRO A 169 1.26 6.74 15.98
N THR A 170 1.75 7.35 17.06
CA THR A 170 1.06 7.41 18.37
C THR A 170 -0.31 8.08 18.33
N GLU A 171 -0.51 8.98 17.37
CA GLU A 171 -1.74 9.71 17.10
C GLU A 171 -2.82 8.81 16.46
N LEU A 172 -2.40 7.67 15.88
CA LEU A 172 -3.26 6.69 15.23
C LEU A 172 -3.41 5.41 16.05
N GLU A 173 -4.36 5.42 17.00
CA GLU A 173 -4.81 4.21 17.67
C GLU A 173 -5.32 3.14 16.69
N ALA A 174 -4.89 1.88 16.89
CA ALA A 174 -5.21 0.78 15.98
C ALA A 174 -6.73 0.59 15.79
N SER A 175 -7.53 0.69 16.85
CA SER A 175 -8.98 0.54 16.79
C SER A 175 -9.68 1.68 16.03
N GLN A 176 -9.14 2.90 16.06
CA GLN A 176 -9.70 3.99 15.28
C GLN A 176 -9.45 3.77 13.78
N VAL A 177 -8.26 3.26 13.43
CA VAL A 177 -7.93 2.88 12.05
C VAL A 177 -8.83 1.74 11.58
N ARG A 178 -9.07 0.71 12.40
CA ARG A 178 -10.05 -0.34 12.10
C ARG A 178 -11.42 0.26 11.77
N SER A 179 -11.91 1.16 12.62
CA SER A 179 -13.24 1.76 12.50
C SER A 179 -13.38 2.58 11.21
N ALA A 180 -12.36 3.40 10.90
CA ALA A 180 -12.31 4.20 9.67
C ALA A 180 -12.27 3.32 8.40
N LEU A 181 -11.37 2.32 8.36
CA LEU A 181 -11.24 1.42 7.22
C LEU A 181 -12.50 0.58 7.02
N THR A 182 -13.13 0.11 8.11
CA THR A 182 -14.39 -0.63 8.05
C THR A 182 -15.50 0.20 7.42
N ALA A 183 -15.62 1.48 7.80
CA ALA A 183 -16.61 2.39 7.23
C ALA A 183 -16.40 2.57 5.72
N VAL A 184 -15.15 2.79 5.28
CA VAL A 184 -14.80 2.92 3.85
C VAL A 184 -15.11 1.63 3.07
N ILE A 185 -14.67 0.48 3.58
CA ILE A 185 -14.84 -0.82 2.91
C ILE A 185 -16.33 -1.12 2.75
N ARG A 186 -17.14 -0.97 3.80
CA ARG A 186 -18.59 -1.17 3.73
C ARG A 186 -19.22 -0.22 2.72
N ARG A 187 -18.92 1.07 2.81
CA ARG A 187 -19.48 2.10 1.92
C ARG A 187 -19.26 1.77 0.45
N MET A 188 -18.09 1.23 0.10
CA MET A 188 -17.74 0.89 -1.28
C MET A 188 -18.28 -0.47 -1.73
N LEU A 189 -18.21 -1.49 -0.88
CA LEU A 189 -18.60 -2.86 -1.25
C LEU A 189 -20.11 -3.06 -1.24
N GLU A 190 -20.83 -2.35 -0.37
CA GLU A 190 -22.30 -2.41 -0.27
C GLU A 190 -23.01 -1.52 -1.30
N ALA A 191 -22.25 -0.69 -2.04
CA ALA A 191 -22.83 0.17 -3.07
C ALA A 191 -23.46 -0.65 -4.22
N PRO A 192 -24.69 -0.31 -4.66
CA PRO A 192 -25.34 -1.00 -5.77
C PRO A 192 -24.48 -1.03 -7.04
N GLY A 193 -24.43 -2.20 -7.68
CA GLY A 193 -23.64 -2.42 -8.91
C GLY A 193 -22.14 -2.62 -8.70
N THR A 194 -21.64 -2.67 -7.46
CA THR A 194 -20.23 -2.99 -7.19
C THR A 194 -19.85 -4.40 -7.67
N PHE A 195 -20.78 -5.35 -7.58
CA PHE A 195 -20.64 -6.71 -8.10
C PHE A 195 -21.60 -6.94 -9.26
N ASP A 196 -21.16 -7.69 -10.26
CA ASP A 196 -22.05 -8.21 -11.30
C ASP A 196 -22.87 -9.41 -10.81
N LYS A 197 -23.69 -9.98 -11.70
CA LYS A 197 -24.56 -11.13 -11.40
C LYS A 197 -23.80 -12.40 -10.99
N ASP A 198 -22.51 -12.50 -11.34
CA ASP A 198 -21.66 -13.65 -11.07
C ASP A 198 -20.72 -13.40 -9.87
N GLY A 199 -20.85 -12.24 -9.21
CA GLY A 199 -20.10 -11.87 -8.02
C GLY A 199 -18.74 -11.23 -8.28
N TRP A 200 -18.45 -10.84 -9.53
CA TRP A 200 -17.19 -10.15 -9.86
C TRP A 200 -17.30 -8.65 -9.65
N LEU A 201 -16.20 -8.03 -9.21
CA LEU A 201 -16.12 -6.57 -9.15
C LEU A 201 -16.36 -5.95 -10.53
N THR A 202 -17.20 -4.92 -10.58
CA THR A 202 -17.39 -4.12 -11.78
C THR A 202 -16.46 -2.90 -11.76
N ILE A 203 -16.08 -2.42 -12.96
CA ILE A 203 -15.24 -1.23 -13.10
C ILE A 203 -16.01 -0.03 -12.53
N GLY A 204 -15.43 0.59 -11.50
CA GLY A 204 -15.98 1.77 -10.83
C GLY A 204 -15.31 2.05 -9.49
N PHE A 205 -15.59 3.22 -8.91
CA PHE A 205 -15.10 3.62 -7.60
C PHE A 205 -16.09 3.20 -6.49
N CYS A 206 -17.38 3.49 -6.70
CA CYS A 206 -18.47 3.16 -5.80
C CYS A 206 -19.69 2.79 -6.66
N GLY A 207 -19.93 1.50 -6.84
CA GLY A 207 -20.86 0.96 -7.85
C GLY A 207 -20.21 0.70 -9.21
N HIS A 208 -21.02 0.69 -10.28
CA HIS A 208 -20.57 0.49 -11.66
C HIS A 208 -20.40 1.83 -12.40
N GLN A 209 -19.16 2.20 -12.70
CA GLN A 209 -18.77 3.48 -13.29
C GLN A 209 -17.66 3.26 -14.34
N PRO A 210 -17.98 2.64 -15.49
CA PRO A 210 -16.98 2.11 -16.43
C PRO A 210 -16.07 3.19 -17.04
N SER A 211 -16.55 4.43 -17.16
CA SER A 211 -15.76 5.57 -17.67
C SER A 211 -14.56 5.94 -16.79
N LEU A 212 -14.48 5.43 -15.55
CA LEU A 212 -13.32 5.59 -14.67
C LEU A 212 -12.20 4.59 -14.97
N GLY A 213 -12.42 3.60 -15.83
CA GLY A 213 -11.40 2.62 -16.19
C GLY A 213 -10.41 3.17 -17.22
N GLU A 214 -9.14 3.31 -16.84
CA GLU A 214 -8.08 3.55 -17.81
C GLU A 214 -7.85 2.33 -18.70
N ARG A 215 -7.13 2.52 -19.83
CA ARG A 215 -6.86 1.46 -20.83
C ARG A 215 -6.25 0.16 -20.29
N TYR A 216 -5.64 0.19 -19.11
CA TYR A 216 -5.00 -0.96 -18.46
C TYR A 216 -5.88 -1.58 -17.36
N ILE A 217 -7.03 -0.97 -17.06
CA ILE A 217 -7.98 -1.49 -16.07
C ILE A 217 -8.77 -2.63 -16.71
N SER A 218 -8.80 -3.74 -15.99
CA SER A 218 -9.60 -4.92 -16.27
C SER A 218 -10.27 -5.39 -14.99
N THR A 219 -11.22 -6.32 -15.08
CA THR A 219 -11.83 -6.94 -13.89
C THR A 219 -10.78 -7.49 -12.92
N GLY A 220 -9.70 -8.08 -13.44
CA GLY A 220 -8.61 -8.60 -12.61
C GLY A 220 -7.86 -7.51 -11.82
N SER A 221 -7.64 -6.34 -12.42
CA SER A 221 -6.93 -5.25 -11.72
C SER A 221 -7.76 -4.63 -10.58
N LEU A 222 -9.09 -4.73 -10.62
CA LEU A 222 -9.97 -4.20 -9.56
C LEU A 222 -9.69 -4.84 -8.19
N TYR A 223 -9.23 -6.09 -8.19
CA TYR A 223 -8.86 -6.81 -6.96
C TYR A 223 -7.61 -6.28 -6.28
N LEU A 224 -6.92 -5.28 -6.85
CA LEU A 224 -5.98 -4.49 -6.08
C LEU A 224 -6.65 -3.88 -4.83
N CYS A 225 -7.97 -3.68 -4.81
CA CYS A 225 -8.68 -3.26 -3.61
C CYS A 225 -8.34 -4.14 -2.38
N ALA A 226 -8.10 -5.44 -2.56
CA ALA A 226 -7.78 -6.37 -1.49
C ALA A 226 -6.52 -6.01 -0.69
N VAL A 227 -5.62 -5.16 -1.22
CA VAL A 227 -4.48 -4.67 -0.43
C VAL A 227 -4.90 -3.72 0.70
N GLY A 228 -6.12 -3.19 0.69
CA GLY A 228 -6.70 -2.51 1.86
C GLY A 228 -7.11 -3.47 3.00
N LEU A 229 -7.12 -4.79 2.74
CA LEU A 229 -7.43 -5.82 3.74
C LEU A 229 -6.18 -6.41 4.43
N LEU A 230 -5.00 -5.80 4.25
CA LEU A 230 -3.77 -6.24 4.92
C LEU A 230 -3.91 -6.44 6.45
N PRO A 231 -4.69 -5.64 7.20
CA PRO A 231 -4.89 -5.87 8.63
C PRO A 231 -5.49 -7.24 8.98
N LEU A 232 -6.10 -7.97 8.04
CA LEU A 232 -6.55 -9.36 8.27
C LEU A 232 -5.39 -10.31 8.61
N GLY A 233 -4.13 -9.91 8.39
CA GLY A 233 -2.96 -10.64 8.86
C GLY A 233 -2.69 -10.52 10.37
N LEU A 234 -3.39 -9.63 11.09
CA LEU A 234 -3.28 -9.49 12.55
C LEU A 234 -4.07 -10.58 13.27
N ALA A 235 -3.57 -11.00 14.44
CA ALA A 235 -4.26 -11.96 15.29
C ALA A 235 -5.57 -11.38 15.84
N VAL A 236 -6.59 -12.21 16.07
CA VAL A 236 -7.89 -11.77 16.63
C VAL A 236 -7.78 -11.07 18.00
N THR A 237 -6.68 -11.29 18.72
CA THR A 237 -6.38 -10.67 20.02
C THR A 237 -5.58 -9.37 19.90
N ASP A 238 -5.18 -8.96 18.69
CA ASP A 238 -4.47 -7.70 18.48
C ASP A 238 -5.41 -6.52 18.76
N ASP A 239 -4.91 -5.43 19.34
CA ASP A 239 -5.70 -4.24 19.71
C ASP A 239 -6.49 -3.69 18.52
N PHE A 240 -5.97 -3.84 17.30
CA PHE A 240 -6.69 -3.49 16.09
C PHE A 240 -8.08 -4.15 16.03
N TRP A 241 -8.20 -5.42 16.43
CA TRP A 241 -9.45 -6.20 16.41
C TRP A 241 -10.15 -6.25 17.77
N ALA A 242 -9.41 -6.44 18.84
CA ALA A 242 -9.95 -6.64 20.19
C ALA A 242 -10.28 -5.32 20.91
N GLY A 243 -9.68 -4.20 20.48
CA GLY A 243 -9.94 -2.90 21.08
C GLY A 243 -11.35 -2.37 20.80
N PRO A 244 -11.87 -1.47 21.65
CA PRO A 244 -13.21 -0.89 21.47
C PRO A 244 -13.31 -0.12 20.16
N GLU A 245 -14.52 0.05 19.62
CA GLU A 245 -14.73 0.97 18.50
C GLU A 245 -14.38 2.40 18.92
N LEU A 246 -13.63 3.10 18.07
CA LEU A 246 -13.20 4.47 18.32
C LEU A 246 -13.50 5.32 17.08
N ASP A 247 -13.99 6.53 17.33
CA ASP A 247 -14.12 7.52 16.27
C ASP A 247 -12.74 7.87 15.69
N TRP A 248 -12.69 7.97 14.36
CA TRP A 248 -11.52 8.45 13.64
C TRP A 248 -11.50 9.98 13.59
N THR A 249 -10.39 10.56 13.14
CA THR A 249 -10.12 11.99 13.27
C THR A 249 -11.24 12.87 12.73
N ALA A 250 -11.77 12.57 11.54
CA ALA A 250 -12.84 13.38 10.97
C ALA A 250 -14.12 13.32 11.81
N ARG A 251 -14.55 12.14 12.30
CA ARG A 251 -15.72 12.05 13.19
C ARG A 251 -15.55 12.88 14.46
N LYS A 252 -14.37 12.82 15.09
CA LYS A 252 -14.03 13.61 16.27
C LYS A 252 -14.13 15.12 15.98
N LEU A 253 -13.51 15.59 14.89
CA LEU A 253 -13.52 17.01 14.54
C LEU A 253 -14.93 17.51 14.18
N TRP A 254 -15.67 16.76 13.36
CA TRP A 254 -17.02 17.14 12.94
C TRP A 254 -18.07 17.04 14.06
N SER A 255 -17.78 16.31 15.15
CA SER A 255 -18.61 16.32 16.36
C SER A 255 -18.29 17.49 17.30
N GLY A 256 -17.34 18.36 16.95
CA GLY A 256 -16.87 19.45 17.80
C GLY A 256 -15.97 19.01 18.95
N LYS A 257 -15.41 17.79 18.91
CA LYS A 257 -14.45 17.33 19.92
C LYS A 257 -13.14 18.12 19.76
N ASP A 258 -12.64 18.64 20.88
CA ASP A 258 -11.34 19.31 20.92
C ASP A 258 -10.20 18.33 20.61
N MET A 259 -9.29 18.73 19.71
CA MET A 259 -8.22 17.90 19.16
C MET A 259 -6.99 18.77 18.89
N PRO A 260 -5.76 18.23 19.04
CA PRO A 260 -4.55 18.99 18.77
C PRO A 260 -4.43 19.38 17.29
N ALA A 261 -3.77 20.51 17.05
CA ALA A 261 -3.43 20.96 15.70
C ALA A 261 -2.58 19.93 14.96
N ASP A 262 -2.82 19.79 13.65
CA ASP A 262 -2.01 18.95 12.77
C ASP A 262 -0.77 19.71 12.31
N HIS A 263 0.40 19.06 12.34
CA HIS A 263 1.67 19.65 11.92
C HIS A 263 2.36 18.79 10.87
N ALA A 264 3.07 19.45 9.97
CA ALA A 264 3.93 18.78 9.00
C ALA A 264 5.14 18.12 9.69
N LEU A 265 5.79 17.18 8.99
CA LEU A 265 7.05 16.55 9.42
C LEU A 265 8.18 17.54 9.74
#